data_AF-S5M380-F1
#
_entry.id   AF-S5M380-F1
#
_cell.length_a   1.000
_cell.length_b   1.000
_cell.length_c   1.000
_cell.angle_alpha   90.00
_cell.angle_beta   90.00
_cell.angle_gamma   90.00
#
_symmetry.space_group_name_H-M   'P 1'
#
loop_
_entity.id
_entity.type
_entity.pdbx_description
1 polymer ?
#
loop_
_entity_poly.entity_id
_entity_poly.type
_entity_poly.pdbx_seq_one_letter_code
_entity_poly.pdbx_strand_id
1 'polypeptide(L)'
;MSFTIQNSKFVNRKVLPKTVTFKNKDSEKIAVISQDKNLRRNFKNILQGKYLVKSGVFKIDGYDKVNKQWTKRKVAVIGGNKLLRKWPEKFWLYTSLLLNKNFYSEAKINYINTKYSYLSFSTSKNNKTDLEMRDKVQLMISKFINNSVEIEEQWLSEFLEQIVDFNDKNLLKNYGNLEEHIRIIIRDYYYLVEKTKNLELLQTFLQTLWDKVYSFMELSSLCSCEYNTKKLKDRQKRKLSKELNFHQTNFVTRKQLKIIDLKVSDVKRKIAKNNFIIKNLRKQIIFELGKSEKIEKKIKNLDEMFVWRKTSIDQRFEFKRKQEKMFFEGLSDEAATLRGKIVEVMHKYHKRVLDDDCEKGNLDDFKEQKNKLKSEIITIYKQSIKFIDETAEQLGFEFNLLSFKISTIEGIWFQLLSAIYLKQYNLVFYDVFSKLNQNEKEEVLNVINRLSELDDKFSSVFIEESVYEVPEMNKDVYIINDQELTQTSLEKLLEKNWSTYGGEFFAKNNRFNYKYDGKKLETMNETTKIQSTIFKENGQIIINPMKVSTKKKENGSTILELSGRINSNSDFVDPNMYEVITKTNDLRVYFYSTKKYEANEKVKLFITEESILKVL
;
A
#
# COMPACT_ATOMS: atom_id res chain seq x y z
N MET A 1 6.41 6.84 9.12
CA MET A 1 5.88 6.81 10.50
C MET A 1 4.36 6.73 10.45
N SER A 2 3.79 5.60 10.89
CA SER A 2 2.40 5.20 10.67
C SER A 2 1.39 5.95 11.56
N PHE A 3 1.41 5.77 12.88
CA PHE A 3 0.55 6.50 13.82
C PHE A 3 1.36 7.35 14.80
N THR A 4 0.91 8.59 15.04
CA THR A 4 1.42 9.41 16.13
C THR A 4 0.28 10.17 16.81
N ILE A 5 -0.16 9.65 17.95
CA ILE A 5 -1.16 10.26 18.82
C ILE A 5 -0.46 10.67 20.12
N GLN A 6 -0.52 11.94 20.48
CA GLN A 6 0.11 12.45 21.70
C GLN A 6 -0.88 13.29 22.47
N ASN A 7 -1.16 12.88 23.71
CA ASN A 7 -2.03 13.59 24.65
C ASN A 7 -3.37 14.03 24.03
N SER A 8 -3.91 13.21 23.13
CA SER A 8 -5.12 13.54 22.38
C SER A 8 -6.36 13.41 23.25
N LYS A 9 -7.15 14.48 23.33
CA LYS A 9 -8.48 14.49 23.94
C LYS A 9 -9.53 14.73 22.87
N PHE A 10 -10.73 14.17 23.03
CA PHE A 10 -11.79 14.25 22.02
C PHE A 10 -12.90 15.22 22.43
N VAL A 11 -13.57 15.81 21.44
CA VAL A 11 -14.69 16.75 21.68
C VAL A 11 -15.84 16.05 22.40
N ASN A 12 -16.13 14.81 22.02
CA ASN A 12 -17.13 14.00 22.71
C ASN A 12 -16.58 13.49 24.05
N ARG A 13 -17.10 14.02 25.15
CA ARG A 13 -16.70 13.66 26.52
C ARG A 13 -16.98 12.19 26.89
N LYS A 14 -17.86 11.49 26.16
CA LYS A 14 -18.16 10.06 26.39
C LYS A 14 -17.11 9.11 25.81
N VAL A 15 -16.16 9.62 25.01
CA VAL A 15 -15.07 8.80 24.46
C VAL A 15 -14.15 8.37 25.59
N LEU A 16 -13.78 7.08 25.58
CA LEU A 16 -12.80 6.46 26.45
C LEU A 16 -11.72 5.79 25.57
N PRO A 17 -10.42 5.87 25.92
CA PRO A 17 -9.86 6.61 27.05
C PRO A 17 -10.08 8.14 26.95
N LYS A 18 -10.02 8.85 28.08
CA LYS A 18 -10.12 10.34 28.09
C LYS A 18 -8.95 11.02 27.39
N THR A 19 -7.75 10.47 27.55
CA THR A 19 -6.51 10.95 26.94
C THR A 19 -5.83 9.80 26.22
N VAL A 20 -5.38 10.00 24.98
CA VAL A 20 -4.70 8.96 24.21
C VAL A 20 -3.30 9.40 23.82
N THR A 21 -2.32 8.59 24.20
CA THR A 21 -0.93 8.66 23.72
C THR A 21 -0.56 7.29 23.15
N PHE A 22 -0.27 7.26 21.85
CA PHE A 22 -0.03 6.03 21.09
C PHE A 22 0.90 6.35 19.91
N LYS A 23 1.93 5.54 19.72
CA LYS A 23 2.84 5.66 18.57
C LYS A 23 3.02 4.31 17.94
N ASN A 24 3.02 4.28 16.60
CA ASN A 24 3.36 3.10 15.82
C ASN A 24 4.29 3.50 14.67
N LYS A 25 5.41 2.79 14.53
CA LYS A 25 6.37 2.99 13.43
C LYS A 25 6.00 2.12 12.23
N ASP A 26 6.68 2.39 11.13
CA ASP A 26 6.57 1.58 9.92
C ASP A 26 7.20 0.21 10.19
N SER A 27 6.68 -0.87 9.61
CA SER A 27 7.04 -2.28 9.88
C SER A 27 6.81 -2.78 11.32
N GLU A 28 6.24 -1.96 12.20
CA GLU A 28 6.05 -2.32 13.61
C GLU A 28 4.70 -3.02 13.84
N LYS A 29 4.74 -4.08 14.65
CA LYS A 29 3.58 -4.79 15.19
C LYS A 29 3.41 -4.36 16.64
N ILE A 30 2.26 -3.78 16.98
CA ILE A 30 1.94 -3.33 18.33
C ILE A 30 0.70 -4.06 18.84
N ALA A 31 0.77 -4.55 20.07
CA ALA A 31 -0.38 -5.12 20.77
C ALA A 31 -1.02 -4.09 21.70
N VAL A 32 -2.35 -4.07 21.72
CA VAL A 32 -3.17 -3.24 22.60
C VAL A 32 -4.19 -4.13 23.28
N ILE A 33 -4.15 -4.20 24.61
CA ILE A 33 -4.90 -5.18 25.41
C ILE A 33 -5.90 -4.47 26.32
N SER A 34 -7.11 -5.02 26.41
CA SER A 34 -8.12 -4.64 27.41
C SER A 34 -9.20 -5.69 27.49
N GLN A 35 -9.61 -6.12 28.69
CA GLN A 35 -10.74 -7.04 28.85
C GLN A 35 -12.09 -6.37 28.54
N ASP A 36 -12.21 -5.06 28.70
CA ASP A 36 -13.45 -4.35 28.32
C ASP A 36 -13.56 -4.16 26.80
N LYS A 37 -14.55 -4.85 26.23
CA LYS A 37 -14.94 -4.77 24.82
C LYS A 37 -15.31 -3.35 24.37
N ASN A 38 -15.92 -2.53 25.23
CA ASN A 38 -16.28 -1.15 24.92
C ASN A 38 -15.03 -0.27 24.78
N LEU A 39 -14.05 -0.44 25.66
CA LEU A 39 -12.75 0.23 25.57
C LEU A 39 -12.02 -0.16 24.27
N ARG A 40 -11.92 -1.46 23.98
CA ARG A 40 -11.32 -1.94 22.71
C ARG A 40 -12.03 -1.35 21.49
N ARG A 41 -13.37 -1.38 21.48
CA ARG A 41 -14.19 -0.82 20.39
C ARG A 41 -14.00 0.68 20.24
N ASN A 42 -13.93 1.42 21.35
CA ASN A 42 -13.70 2.86 21.33
C ASN A 42 -12.31 3.20 20.82
N PHE A 43 -11.28 2.49 21.26
CA PHE A 43 -9.92 2.69 20.79
C PHE A 43 -9.78 2.40 19.29
N LYS A 44 -10.38 1.31 18.79
CA LYS A 44 -10.50 1.09 17.34
C LYS A 44 -11.18 2.26 16.62
N ASN A 45 -12.27 2.80 17.18
CA ASN A 45 -12.98 3.93 16.58
C ASN A 45 -12.11 5.21 16.58
N ILE A 46 -11.24 5.38 17.58
CA ILE A 46 -10.24 6.45 17.64
C ILE A 46 -9.24 6.30 16.50
N LEU A 47 -8.64 5.11 16.33
CA LEU A 47 -7.70 4.84 15.22
C LEU A 47 -8.34 5.05 13.83
N GLN A 48 -9.64 4.70 13.69
CA GLN A 48 -10.42 4.97 12.47
C GLN A 48 -10.80 6.47 12.27
N GLY A 49 -10.39 7.36 13.18
CA GLY A 49 -10.63 8.79 13.09
C GLY A 49 -12.09 9.21 13.28
N LYS A 50 -12.95 8.36 13.89
CA LYS A 50 -14.38 8.65 14.05
C LYS A 50 -14.67 9.82 14.99
N TYR A 51 -13.78 10.10 15.94
CA TYR A 51 -13.96 11.15 16.94
C TYR A 51 -13.11 12.38 16.60
N LEU A 52 -13.71 13.58 16.70
CA LEU A 52 -13.00 14.85 16.51
C LEU A 52 -12.05 15.12 17.68
N VAL A 53 -10.83 15.52 17.35
CA VAL A 53 -9.79 15.87 18.33
C VAL A 53 -10.08 17.27 18.86
N LYS A 54 -10.10 17.42 20.19
CA LYS A 54 -10.25 18.70 20.90
C LYS A 54 -8.87 19.34 21.17
N SER A 55 -7.90 18.53 21.58
CA SER A 55 -6.54 18.96 21.92
C SER A 55 -5.56 17.80 21.74
N GLY A 56 -4.27 18.10 21.64
CA GLY A 56 -3.20 17.11 21.41
C GLY A 56 -2.90 16.90 19.93
N VAL A 57 -2.00 15.96 19.63
CA VAL A 57 -1.56 15.63 18.26
C VAL A 57 -2.18 14.31 17.84
N PHE A 58 -2.74 14.25 16.62
CA PHE A 58 -3.14 13.01 15.97
C PHE A 58 -2.71 13.06 14.50
N LYS A 59 -1.60 12.38 14.20
CA LYS A 59 -1.05 12.22 12.86
C LYS A 59 -1.14 10.77 12.38
N ILE A 60 -1.35 10.61 11.07
CA ILE A 60 -1.36 9.34 10.35
C ILE A 60 -0.51 9.51 9.09
N ASP A 61 0.48 8.65 8.89
CA ASP A 61 1.51 8.75 7.85
C ASP A 61 2.23 10.11 7.86
N GLY A 62 2.44 10.69 9.04
CA GLY A 62 3.02 12.03 9.24
C GLY A 62 2.08 13.22 9.01
N TYR A 63 0.87 13.01 8.50
CA TYR A 63 -0.11 14.08 8.25
C TYR A 63 -1.13 14.21 9.37
N ASP A 64 -1.54 15.44 9.69
CA ASP A 64 -2.60 15.69 10.68
C ASP A 64 -3.95 15.09 10.27
N LYS A 65 -4.63 14.50 11.24
CA LYS A 65 -5.93 13.86 11.05
C LYS A 65 -7.00 14.89 10.71
N VAL A 66 -7.49 14.85 9.48
CA VAL A 66 -8.52 15.78 8.97
C VAL A 66 -9.93 15.35 9.39
N ASN A 67 -10.38 14.18 8.94
CA ASN A 67 -11.73 13.67 9.22
C ASN A 67 -11.81 12.14 9.06
N LYS A 68 -12.95 11.56 9.44
CA LYS A 68 -13.20 10.12 9.36
C LYS A 68 -13.01 9.53 7.95
N GLN A 69 -13.45 10.23 6.90
CA GLN A 69 -13.33 9.71 5.53
C GLN A 69 -11.87 9.71 5.05
N TRP A 70 -11.11 10.74 5.42
CA TRP A 70 -9.68 10.83 5.16
C TRP A 70 -8.92 9.73 5.89
N THR A 71 -9.19 9.52 7.19
CA THR A 71 -8.55 8.45 7.98
C THR A 71 -8.88 7.06 7.45
N LYS A 72 -10.14 6.82 7.05
CA LYS A 72 -10.55 5.55 6.43
C LYS A 72 -9.79 5.19 5.16
N ARG A 73 -9.17 6.15 4.47
CA ARG A 73 -8.34 5.87 3.27
C ARG A 73 -6.92 5.45 3.61
N LYS A 74 -6.49 5.60 4.87
CA LYS A 74 -5.13 5.32 5.35
C LYS A 74 -5.07 4.14 6.32
N VAL A 75 -6.19 3.88 6.99
CA VAL A 75 -6.32 2.85 8.02
C VAL A 75 -7.29 1.77 7.55
N ALA A 76 -6.81 0.53 7.49
CA ALA A 76 -7.63 -0.66 7.30
C ALA A 76 -7.98 -1.27 8.65
N VAL A 77 -9.24 -1.64 8.85
CA VAL A 77 -9.63 -2.45 10.02
C VAL A 77 -9.91 -3.84 9.54
N ILE A 78 -9.15 -4.79 10.09
CA ILE A 78 -9.24 -6.20 9.82
C ILE A 78 -9.95 -6.86 11.00
N GLY A 79 -10.98 -7.65 10.74
CA GLY A 79 -11.79 -8.29 11.77
C GLY A 79 -12.96 -9.09 11.19
N GLY A 80 -13.73 -9.72 12.07
CA GLY A 80 -14.82 -10.63 11.69
C GLY A 80 -15.85 -10.03 10.71
N ASN A 81 -16.17 -10.79 9.66
CA ASN A 81 -17.01 -10.38 8.53
C ASN A 81 -18.42 -9.92 8.95
N LYS A 82 -18.75 -8.64 8.72
CA LYS A 82 -20.12 -8.10 8.87
C LYS A 82 -20.76 -7.56 7.59
N LEU A 83 -20.01 -7.42 6.49
CA LEU A 83 -20.45 -6.56 5.37
C LEU A 83 -20.43 -7.19 3.97
N LEU A 84 -20.05 -8.46 3.80
CA LEU A 84 -19.85 -9.04 2.46
C LEU A 84 -21.06 -9.80 1.88
N ARG A 85 -22.15 -9.96 2.63
CA ARG A 85 -23.29 -10.82 2.23
C ARG A 85 -24.06 -10.44 0.94
N LYS A 86 -23.76 -9.33 0.26
CA LYS A 86 -24.56 -8.88 -0.91
C LYS A 86 -23.87 -9.04 -2.27
N TRP A 87 -22.55 -9.13 -2.33
CA TRP A 87 -21.81 -9.23 -3.60
C TRP A 87 -20.59 -10.13 -3.44
N PRO A 88 -20.25 -10.96 -4.44
CA PRO A 88 -19.10 -11.87 -4.35
C PRO A 88 -17.79 -11.12 -4.07
N GLU A 89 -16.91 -11.73 -3.30
CA GLU A 89 -15.68 -11.11 -2.82
C GLU A 89 -14.67 -10.88 -3.95
N LYS A 90 -14.68 -11.71 -5.00
CA LYS A 90 -13.96 -11.44 -6.25
C LYS A 90 -14.35 -10.09 -6.84
N PHE A 91 -15.63 -9.73 -6.78
CA PHE A 91 -16.09 -8.44 -7.28
C PHE A 91 -15.49 -7.30 -6.45
N TRP A 92 -15.45 -7.43 -5.12
CA TRP A 92 -14.89 -6.38 -4.27
C TRP A 92 -13.37 -6.25 -4.40
N LEU A 93 -12.61 -7.35 -4.47
CA LEU A 93 -11.16 -7.29 -4.74
C LEU A 93 -10.86 -6.76 -6.14
N TYR A 94 -11.66 -7.16 -7.12
CA TYR A 94 -11.60 -6.57 -8.44
C TYR A 94 -11.84 -5.05 -8.37
N THR A 95 -12.87 -4.60 -7.65
CA THR A 95 -13.14 -3.16 -7.52
C THR A 95 -12.04 -2.41 -6.77
N SER A 96 -11.41 -3.01 -5.74
CA SER A 96 -10.29 -2.37 -5.05
C SER A 96 -9.06 -2.27 -5.95
N LEU A 97 -8.80 -3.27 -6.79
CA LEU A 97 -7.78 -3.20 -7.85
C LEU A 97 -8.12 -2.17 -8.93
N LEU A 98 -9.38 -2.02 -9.33
CA LEU A 98 -9.78 -0.94 -10.24
C LEU A 98 -9.56 0.45 -9.62
N LEU A 99 -9.62 0.56 -8.30
CA LEU A 99 -9.28 1.79 -7.58
C LEU A 99 -7.76 2.00 -7.46
N ASN A 100 -6.96 0.93 -7.54
CA ASN A 100 -5.51 0.99 -7.68
C ASN A 100 -5.13 1.46 -9.09
N LYS A 101 -4.67 2.71 -9.17
CA LYS A 101 -4.43 3.38 -10.46
C LYS A 101 -3.31 2.73 -11.27
N ASN A 102 -2.25 2.28 -10.60
CA ASN A 102 -1.07 1.73 -11.25
C ASN A 102 -1.47 0.44 -11.96
N PHE A 103 -2.11 -0.47 -11.22
CA PHE A 103 -2.66 -1.70 -11.77
C PHE A 103 -3.64 -1.44 -12.93
N TYR A 104 -4.61 -0.54 -12.75
CA TYR A 104 -5.63 -0.31 -13.78
C TYR A 104 -5.05 0.27 -15.09
N SER A 105 -4.10 1.20 -14.99
CA SER A 105 -3.46 1.81 -16.16
C SER A 105 -2.63 0.77 -16.91
N GLU A 106 -1.81 0.01 -16.20
CA GLU A 106 -0.98 -1.06 -16.75
C GLU A 106 -1.81 -2.17 -17.40
N ALA A 107 -2.85 -2.66 -16.69
CA ALA A 107 -3.72 -3.71 -17.22
C ALA A 107 -4.45 -3.29 -18.50
N LYS A 108 -4.83 -2.01 -18.59
CA LYS A 108 -5.41 -1.43 -19.81
C LYS A 108 -4.41 -1.33 -20.95
N ILE A 109 -3.19 -0.88 -20.67
CA ILE A 109 -2.12 -0.82 -21.67
C ILE A 109 -1.82 -2.23 -22.21
N ASN A 110 -1.70 -3.22 -21.34
CA ASN A 110 -1.49 -4.63 -21.72
C ASN A 110 -2.63 -5.17 -22.60
N TYR A 111 -3.89 -4.87 -22.24
CA TYR A 111 -5.05 -5.23 -23.05
C TYR A 111 -5.04 -4.54 -24.43
N ILE A 112 -4.72 -3.25 -24.48
CA ILE A 112 -4.62 -2.51 -25.75
C ILE A 112 -3.50 -3.10 -26.61
N ASN A 113 -2.33 -3.34 -26.03
CA ASN A 113 -1.18 -3.89 -26.74
C ASN A 113 -1.49 -5.24 -27.38
N THR A 114 -1.96 -6.20 -26.60
CA THR A 114 -2.30 -7.55 -27.09
C THR A 114 -3.43 -7.52 -28.13
N LYS A 115 -4.51 -6.76 -27.87
CA LYS A 115 -5.65 -6.65 -28.79
C LYS A 115 -5.25 -6.05 -30.13
N TYR A 116 -4.52 -4.94 -30.14
CA TYR A 116 -4.17 -4.26 -31.39
C TYR A 116 -3.04 -4.96 -32.13
N SER A 117 -2.12 -5.63 -31.43
CA SER A 117 -1.15 -6.53 -32.07
C SER A 117 -1.86 -7.69 -32.79
N TYR A 118 -2.85 -8.33 -32.15
CA TYR A 118 -3.67 -9.36 -32.79
C TYR A 118 -4.45 -8.83 -34.01
N LEU A 119 -5.12 -7.68 -33.89
CA LEU A 119 -5.88 -7.10 -35.01
C LEU A 119 -4.98 -6.71 -36.18
N SER A 120 -3.81 -6.14 -35.89
CA SER A 120 -2.79 -5.84 -36.90
C SER A 120 -2.34 -7.13 -37.61
N PHE A 121 -1.94 -8.15 -36.84
CA PHE A 121 -1.47 -9.42 -37.39
C PHE A 121 -2.56 -10.15 -38.19
N SER A 122 -3.78 -10.25 -37.65
CA SER A 122 -4.87 -10.97 -38.31
C SER A 122 -5.29 -10.32 -39.64
N THR A 123 -5.08 -9.01 -39.81
CA THR A 123 -5.50 -8.29 -41.01
C THR A 123 -4.43 -8.25 -42.10
N SER A 124 -3.20 -8.69 -41.83
CA SER A 124 -2.16 -8.82 -42.86
C SER A 124 -2.37 -9.99 -43.81
N LYS A 125 -3.25 -10.94 -43.46
CA LYS A 125 -3.61 -12.10 -44.29
C LYS A 125 -2.38 -12.87 -44.80
N ASN A 126 -1.43 -13.15 -43.90
CA ASN A 126 -0.17 -13.86 -44.20
C ASN A 126 0.76 -13.13 -45.21
N ASN A 127 0.57 -11.82 -45.43
CA ASN A 127 1.53 -11.00 -46.16
C ASN A 127 2.64 -10.57 -45.20
N LYS A 128 3.84 -11.15 -45.37
CA LYS A 128 5.00 -10.88 -44.52
C LYS A 128 5.56 -9.48 -44.77
N THR A 129 5.59 -9.05 -46.04
CA THR A 129 6.04 -7.71 -46.42
C THR A 129 5.16 -6.60 -45.82
N ASP A 130 3.85 -6.82 -45.70
CA ASP A 130 2.91 -5.91 -45.00
C ASP A 130 3.17 -5.89 -43.48
N LEU A 131 3.43 -7.04 -42.87
CA LEU A 131 3.77 -7.10 -41.43
C LEU A 131 5.05 -6.31 -41.13
N GLU A 132 6.13 -6.52 -41.90
CA GLU A 132 7.39 -5.79 -41.73
C GLU A 132 7.21 -4.28 -41.89
N MET A 133 6.37 -3.86 -42.83
CA MET A 133 6.00 -2.46 -43.03
C MET A 133 5.30 -1.90 -41.78
N ARG A 134 4.29 -2.62 -41.25
CA ARG A 134 3.55 -2.19 -40.06
C ARG A 134 4.43 -2.13 -38.81
N ASP A 135 5.34 -3.08 -38.63
CA ASP A 135 6.27 -3.11 -37.50
C ASP A 135 7.23 -1.92 -37.56
N LYS A 136 7.77 -1.61 -38.74
CA LYS A 136 8.58 -0.39 -38.95
C LYS A 136 7.79 0.88 -38.62
N VAL A 137 6.57 1.01 -39.12
CA VAL A 137 5.71 2.17 -38.82
C VAL A 137 5.40 2.26 -37.32
N GLN A 138 5.13 1.12 -36.66
CA GLN A 138 4.89 1.08 -35.22
C GLN A 138 6.10 1.57 -34.43
N LEU A 139 7.30 1.13 -34.78
CA LEU A 139 8.53 1.57 -34.13
C LEU A 139 8.74 3.08 -34.31
N MET A 140 8.54 3.59 -35.53
CA MET A 140 8.67 5.03 -35.80
C MET A 140 7.68 5.87 -34.98
N ILE A 141 6.40 5.50 -34.96
CA ILE A 141 5.37 6.22 -34.19
C ILE A 141 5.65 6.11 -32.68
N SER A 142 6.04 4.93 -32.17
CA SER A 142 6.30 4.74 -30.74
C SER A 142 7.51 5.54 -30.28
N LYS A 143 8.59 5.58 -31.08
CA LYS A 143 9.79 6.37 -30.78
C LYS A 143 9.48 7.86 -30.73
N PHE A 144 8.70 8.36 -31.70
CA PHE A 144 8.24 9.75 -31.70
C PHE A 144 7.45 10.08 -30.42
N ILE A 145 6.42 9.30 -30.10
CA ILE A 145 5.59 9.53 -28.91
C ILE A 145 6.43 9.51 -27.62
N ASN A 146 7.27 8.50 -27.45
CA ASN A 146 8.06 8.34 -26.22
C ASN A 146 9.05 9.49 -26.05
N ASN A 147 9.81 9.81 -27.10
CA ASN A 147 10.79 10.90 -27.06
C ASN A 147 10.11 12.25 -26.79
N SER A 148 9.02 12.58 -27.49
CA SER A 148 8.33 13.85 -27.29
C SER A 148 7.75 13.96 -25.88
N VAL A 149 7.20 12.86 -25.31
CA VAL A 149 6.68 12.85 -23.94
C VAL A 149 7.80 12.99 -22.91
N GLU A 150 8.91 12.28 -23.08
CA GLU A 150 10.06 12.32 -22.15
C GLU A 150 10.67 13.73 -22.09
N ILE A 151 10.90 14.35 -23.25
CA ILE A 151 11.44 15.71 -23.34
C ILE A 151 10.50 16.71 -22.65
N GLU A 152 9.19 16.60 -22.88
CA GLU A 152 8.22 17.49 -22.24
C GLU A 152 8.19 17.29 -20.72
N GLU A 153 8.16 16.04 -20.24
CA GLU A 153 8.18 15.75 -18.80
C GLU A 153 9.45 16.30 -18.13
N GLN A 154 10.60 16.22 -18.82
CA GLN A 154 11.86 16.79 -18.36
C GLN A 154 11.77 18.32 -18.21
N TRP A 155 11.35 19.06 -19.24
CA TRP A 155 11.25 20.51 -19.17
C TRP A 155 10.26 21.01 -18.13
N LEU A 156 9.12 20.31 -18.00
CA LEU A 156 8.17 20.62 -16.94
C LEU A 156 8.78 20.40 -15.56
N SER A 157 9.56 19.33 -15.36
CA SER A 157 10.22 19.05 -14.09
C SER A 157 11.27 20.11 -13.75
N GLU A 158 12.14 20.44 -14.71
CA GLU A 158 13.18 21.47 -14.55
C GLU A 158 12.56 22.83 -14.20
N PHE A 159 11.48 23.23 -14.90
CA PHE A 159 10.77 24.47 -14.58
C PHE A 159 10.10 24.41 -13.20
N LEU A 160 9.54 23.26 -12.81
CA LEU A 160 8.93 23.09 -11.48
C LEU A 160 9.97 23.33 -10.37
N GLU A 161 11.16 22.75 -10.51
CA GLU A 161 12.23 22.92 -9.54
C GLU A 161 12.66 24.37 -9.43
N GLN A 162 12.87 25.04 -10.57
CA GLN A 162 13.24 26.46 -10.61
C GLN A 162 12.18 27.35 -9.96
N ILE A 163 10.90 27.17 -10.30
CA ILE A 163 9.83 28.04 -9.77
C ILE A 163 9.54 27.75 -8.30
N VAL A 164 9.72 26.50 -7.84
CA VAL A 164 9.57 26.13 -6.42
C VAL A 164 10.69 26.75 -5.60
N ASP A 165 11.94 26.63 -6.05
CA ASP A 165 13.09 27.27 -5.39
C ASP A 165 12.94 28.79 -5.34
N PHE A 166 12.48 29.41 -6.44
CA PHE A 166 12.14 30.84 -6.47
C PHE A 166 11.09 31.21 -5.42
N ASN A 167 10.00 30.44 -5.32
CA ASN A 167 8.93 30.72 -4.34
C ASN A 167 9.42 30.52 -2.90
N ASP A 168 10.18 29.46 -2.63
CA ASP A 168 10.70 29.14 -1.29
C ASP A 168 11.70 30.21 -0.81
N LYS A 169 12.64 30.62 -1.66
CA LYS A 169 13.60 31.70 -1.35
C LYS A 169 12.89 33.02 -1.07
N ASN A 170 11.89 33.39 -1.86
CA ASN A 170 11.15 34.64 -1.66
C ASN A 170 10.24 34.60 -0.42
N LEU A 171 9.66 33.44 -0.10
CA LEU A 171 8.88 33.26 1.13
C LEU A 171 9.76 33.47 2.36
N LEU A 172 10.94 32.86 2.39
CA LEU A 172 11.90 33.04 3.49
C LEU A 172 12.40 34.48 3.58
N LYS A 173 12.74 35.10 2.45
CA LYS A 173 13.26 36.48 2.41
C LYS A 173 12.25 37.51 2.91
N ASN A 174 11.00 37.43 2.45
CA ASN A 174 10.00 38.48 2.71
C ASN A 174 9.12 38.17 3.93
N TYR A 175 8.99 36.89 4.33
CA TYR A 175 8.10 36.44 5.39
C TYR A 175 8.76 35.42 6.34
N GLY A 176 10.08 35.49 6.51
CA GLY A 176 10.85 34.67 7.46
C GLY A 176 10.47 34.85 8.95
N ASN A 177 9.63 35.84 9.27
CA ASN A 177 9.11 36.07 10.62
C ASN A 177 7.76 35.36 10.87
N LEU A 178 7.14 34.74 9.85
CA LEU A 178 5.94 33.92 10.05
C LEU A 178 6.27 32.66 10.84
N GLU A 179 5.30 32.12 11.58
CA GLU A 179 5.47 30.83 12.24
C GLU A 179 5.81 29.71 11.24
N GLU A 180 6.73 28.83 11.61
CA GLU A 180 7.25 27.76 10.73
C GLU A 180 6.12 26.90 10.17
N HIS A 181 5.12 26.57 10.99
CA HIS A 181 3.99 25.74 10.56
C HIS A 181 3.15 26.43 9.46
N ILE A 182 3.00 27.76 9.50
CA ILE A 182 2.30 28.54 8.47
C ILE A 182 3.13 28.55 7.19
N ARG A 183 4.45 28.72 7.31
CA ARG A 183 5.38 28.67 6.16
C ARG A 183 5.30 27.34 5.43
N ILE A 184 5.32 26.21 6.16
CA ILE A 184 5.20 24.87 5.57
C ILE A 184 3.92 24.76 4.75
N ILE A 185 2.77 25.18 5.30
CA ILE A 185 1.48 25.11 4.60
C ILE A 185 1.48 26.00 3.34
N ILE A 186 2.11 27.18 3.40
CA ILE A 186 2.24 28.08 2.23
C ILE A 186 3.14 27.47 1.15
N ARG A 187 4.28 26.85 1.53
CA ARG A 187 5.17 26.14 0.60
C ARG A 187 4.44 25.01 -0.10
N ASP A 188 3.75 24.16 0.67
CA ASP A 188 2.94 23.06 0.14
C ASP A 188 1.86 23.56 -0.82
N TYR A 189 1.20 24.66 -0.48
CA TYR A 189 0.19 25.29 -1.33
C TYR A 189 0.78 25.74 -2.67
N TYR A 190 1.86 26.51 -2.67
CA TYR A 190 2.45 27.04 -3.91
C TYR A 190 3.13 25.96 -4.75
N TYR A 191 3.81 25.00 -4.12
CA TYR A 191 4.28 23.80 -4.79
C TYR A 191 3.14 23.10 -5.52
N LEU A 192 2.01 22.87 -4.84
CA LEU A 192 0.88 22.14 -5.41
C LEU A 192 0.20 22.94 -6.53
N VAL A 193 0.13 24.26 -6.42
CA VAL A 193 -0.36 25.16 -7.49
C VAL A 193 0.51 25.03 -8.74
N GLU A 194 1.82 25.20 -8.62
CA GLU A 194 2.72 25.14 -9.78
C GLU A 194 2.79 23.73 -10.39
N LYS A 195 2.78 22.69 -9.55
CA LYS A 195 2.65 21.29 -10.00
C LYS A 195 1.35 21.05 -10.77
N THR A 196 0.25 21.67 -10.37
CA THR A 196 -1.05 21.51 -11.05
C THR A 196 -1.06 22.21 -12.40
N LYS A 197 -0.50 23.42 -12.48
CA LYS A 197 -0.33 24.11 -13.77
C LYS A 197 0.58 23.31 -14.72
N ASN A 198 1.62 22.63 -14.22
CA ASN A 198 2.45 21.74 -15.05
C ASN A 198 1.63 20.57 -15.60
N LEU A 199 0.78 19.96 -14.78
CA LEU A 199 -0.11 18.91 -15.25
C LEU A 199 -1.11 19.42 -16.30
N GLU A 200 -1.61 20.66 -16.17
CA GLU A 200 -2.47 21.27 -17.19
C GLU A 200 -1.73 21.50 -18.52
N LEU A 201 -0.47 21.91 -18.46
CA LEU A 201 0.37 22.09 -19.64
C LEU A 201 0.68 20.74 -20.30
N LEU A 202 1.07 19.73 -19.51
CA LEU A 202 1.26 18.35 -19.97
C LEU A 202 -0.01 17.78 -20.60
N GLN A 203 -1.18 18.08 -20.03
CA GLN A 203 -2.46 17.67 -20.60
C GLN A 203 -2.64 18.27 -22.00
N THR A 204 -2.36 19.57 -22.14
CA THR A 204 -2.46 20.28 -23.42
C THR A 204 -1.50 19.66 -24.44
N PHE A 205 -0.24 19.44 -24.06
CA PHE A 205 0.76 18.76 -24.87
C PHE A 205 0.27 17.37 -25.33
N LEU A 206 -0.22 16.53 -24.42
CA LEU A 206 -0.70 15.19 -24.75
C LEU A 206 -1.91 15.22 -25.70
N GLN A 207 -2.78 16.23 -25.57
CA GLN A 207 -3.89 16.43 -26.50
C GLN A 207 -3.39 16.85 -27.89
N THR A 208 -2.44 17.77 -27.97
CA THR A 208 -1.80 18.14 -29.25
C THR A 208 -1.08 16.95 -29.88
N LEU A 209 -0.34 16.17 -29.08
CA LEU A 209 0.31 14.95 -29.54
C LEU A 209 -0.70 13.93 -30.08
N TRP A 210 -1.84 13.77 -29.41
CA TRP A 210 -2.94 12.95 -29.90
C TRP A 210 -3.41 13.40 -31.28
N ASP A 211 -3.65 14.69 -31.48
CA ASP A 211 -4.08 15.25 -32.77
C ASP A 211 -3.03 14.98 -33.88
N LYS A 212 -1.74 15.14 -33.55
CA LYS A 212 -0.64 14.86 -34.49
C LYS A 212 -0.58 13.38 -34.86
N VAL A 213 -0.68 12.48 -33.89
CA VAL A 213 -0.68 11.04 -34.14
C VAL A 213 -1.94 10.61 -34.90
N TYR A 214 -3.09 11.24 -34.64
CA TYR A 214 -4.35 10.97 -35.35
C TYR A 214 -4.21 11.25 -36.85
N SER A 215 -3.51 12.32 -37.21
CA SER A 215 -3.23 12.66 -38.62
C SER A 215 -2.49 11.56 -39.40
N PHE A 216 -1.79 10.64 -38.72
CA PHE A 216 -1.14 9.49 -39.37
C PHE A 216 -2.13 8.43 -39.87
N MET A 217 -3.42 8.52 -39.53
CA MET A 217 -4.46 7.71 -40.17
C MET A 217 -4.92 8.29 -41.51
N GLU A 218 -4.68 9.59 -41.76
CA GLU A 218 -5.17 10.33 -42.93
C GLU A 218 -4.08 10.50 -44.00
N LEU A 219 -3.41 9.39 -44.36
CA LEU A 219 -2.28 9.42 -45.30
C LEU A 219 -2.67 9.19 -46.77
N SER A 220 -3.94 8.86 -47.03
CA SER A 220 -4.42 8.48 -48.37
C SER A 220 -4.25 9.56 -49.43
N SER A 221 -4.21 10.84 -49.04
CA SER A 221 -3.98 11.97 -49.96
C SER A 221 -2.51 12.13 -50.38
N LEU A 222 -1.56 11.50 -49.70
CA LEU A 222 -0.12 11.71 -49.91
C LEU A 222 0.52 10.69 -50.86
N CYS A 223 -0.23 9.68 -51.30
CA CYS A 223 0.27 8.70 -52.27
C CYS A 223 -0.84 8.29 -53.25
N SER A 224 -0.57 8.47 -54.54
CA SER A 224 -1.56 8.22 -55.60
C SER A 224 -1.65 6.74 -56.03
N CYS A 225 -0.87 5.82 -55.43
CA CYS A 225 -0.81 4.41 -55.83
C CYS A 225 -2.19 3.73 -55.82
N GLU A 226 -3.00 3.94 -54.78
CA GLU A 226 -4.37 3.40 -54.71
C GLU A 226 -5.27 3.97 -55.82
N TYR A 227 -5.25 5.30 -55.96
CA TYR A 227 -6.10 6.03 -56.91
C TYR A 227 -5.78 5.66 -58.36
N ASN A 228 -4.49 5.66 -58.73
CA ASN A 228 -4.02 5.32 -60.05
C ASN A 228 -4.41 3.87 -60.40
N THR A 229 -4.20 2.95 -59.46
CA THR A 229 -4.53 1.52 -59.64
C THR A 229 -6.03 1.28 -59.79
N LYS A 230 -6.90 2.03 -59.10
CA LYS A 230 -8.37 1.95 -59.27
C LYS A 230 -8.83 2.38 -60.66
N LYS A 231 -8.11 3.30 -61.32
CA LYS A 231 -8.44 3.84 -62.64
C LYS A 231 -7.90 3.02 -63.82
N LEU A 232 -7.01 2.05 -63.58
CA LEU A 232 -6.46 1.20 -64.64
C LEU A 232 -7.55 0.39 -65.34
N LYS A 233 -7.43 0.16 -66.66
CA LYS A 233 -8.38 -0.68 -67.41
C LYS A 233 -8.30 -2.16 -67.05
N ASP A 234 -7.15 -2.64 -66.59
CA ASP A 234 -6.96 -4.04 -66.19
C ASP A 234 -7.70 -4.39 -64.88
N ARG A 235 -8.56 -5.42 -64.95
CA ARG A 235 -9.36 -5.90 -63.81
C ARG A 235 -8.49 -6.56 -62.72
N GLN A 236 -7.39 -7.24 -63.09
CA GLN A 236 -6.51 -7.90 -62.12
C GLN A 236 -5.75 -6.85 -61.30
N LYS A 237 -5.12 -5.88 -61.96
CA LYS A 237 -4.47 -4.74 -61.29
C LYS A 237 -5.45 -3.91 -60.46
N ARG A 238 -6.68 -3.69 -60.93
CA ARG A 238 -7.72 -3.02 -60.12
C ARG A 238 -8.01 -3.72 -58.79
N LYS A 239 -7.93 -5.05 -58.71
CA LYS A 239 -8.15 -5.80 -57.45
C LYS A 239 -7.05 -5.51 -56.41
N LEU A 240 -5.81 -5.27 -56.84
CA LEU A 240 -4.68 -4.93 -55.98
C LEU A 240 -4.87 -3.60 -55.25
N SER A 241 -5.72 -2.69 -55.76
CA SER A 241 -6.00 -1.41 -55.09
C SER A 241 -6.47 -1.55 -53.63
N LYS A 242 -7.09 -2.68 -53.27
CA LYS A 242 -7.49 -2.97 -51.88
C LYS A 242 -6.29 -3.17 -50.94
N GLU A 243 -5.16 -3.62 -51.47
CA GLU A 243 -3.89 -3.84 -50.75
C GLU A 243 -2.98 -2.60 -50.78
N LEU A 244 -3.34 -1.58 -51.55
CA LEU A 244 -2.65 -0.29 -51.63
C LEU A 244 -3.29 0.80 -50.78
N ASN A 245 -4.27 0.44 -49.96
CA ASN A 245 -4.92 1.38 -49.06
C ASN A 245 -3.94 1.80 -47.95
N PHE A 246 -4.22 2.91 -47.26
CA PHE A 246 -3.46 3.32 -46.08
C PHE A 246 -4.00 2.74 -44.76
N HIS A 247 -5.11 2.02 -44.80
CA HIS A 247 -5.76 1.42 -43.63
C HIS A 247 -4.91 0.37 -42.89
N GLN A 248 -3.84 -0.14 -43.48
CA GLN A 248 -2.95 -1.17 -42.93
C GLN A 248 -2.28 -0.69 -41.64
N THR A 249 -1.96 0.60 -41.54
CA THR A 249 -1.33 1.21 -40.34
C THR A 249 -2.35 1.69 -39.30
N ASN A 250 -3.65 1.68 -39.61
CA ASN A 250 -4.67 2.21 -38.69
C ASN A 250 -4.70 1.50 -37.33
N PHE A 251 -4.46 0.19 -37.27
CA PHE A 251 -4.42 -0.52 -35.98
C PHE A 251 -3.21 -0.10 -35.15
N VAL A 252 -2.07 0.17 -35.79
CA VAL A 252 -0.87 0.70 -35.14
C VAL A 252 -1.14 2.08 -34.58
N THR A 253 -1.72 2.99 -35.37
CA THR A 253 -2.03 4.35 -34.93
C THR A 253 -3.09 4.36 -33.81
N ARG A 254 -4.19 3.60 -33.97
CA ARG A 254 -5.25 3.48 -32.94
C ARG A 254 -4.76 2.90 -31.62
N LYS A 255 -3.80 1.96 -31.66
CA LYS A 255 -3.14 1.43 -30.45
C LYS A 255 -2.51 2.58 -29.67
N GLN A 256 -1.72 3.41 -30.35
CA GLN A 256 -0.99 4.52 -29.73
C GLN A 256 -1.92 5.62 -29.23
N LEU A 257 -2.94 6.00 -30.01
CA LEU A 257 -3.95 6.98 -29.59
C LEU A 257 -4.63 6.57 -28.28
N LYS A 258 -5.01 5.29 -28.15
CA LYS A 258 -5.61 4.79 -26.91
C LYS A 258 -4.67 4.83 -25.71
N ILE A 259 -3.36 4.64 -25.92
CA ILE A 259 -2.37 4.77 -24.84
C ILE A 259 -2.25 6.23 -24.41
N ILE A 260 -2.24 7.17 -25.37
CA ILE A 260 -2.24 8.61 -25.08
C ILE A 260 -3.52 9.01 -24.32
N ASP A 261 -4.70 8.52 -24.72
CA ASP A 261 -5.97 8.78 -24.04
C ASP A 261 -5.96 8.38 -22.56
N LEU A 262 -5.28 7.26 -22.24
CA LEU A 262 -5.10 6.82 -20.85
C LEU A 262 -4.21 7.78 -20.07
N LYS A 263 -3.08 8.21 -20.66
CA LYS A 263 -2.21 9.22 -20.05
C LYS A 263 -2.96 10.53 -19.78
N VAL A 264 -3.74 11.03 -20.75
CA VAL A 264 -4.58 12.24 -20.60
C VAL A 264 -5.59 12.07 -19.44
N SER A 265 -6.27 10.93 -19.38
CA SER A 265 -7.24 10.63 -18.31
C SER A 265 -6.60 10.61 -16.93
N ASP A 266 -5.40 10.05 -16.82
CA ASP A 266 -4.63 10.01 -15.57
C ASP A 266 -4.19 11.41 -15.12
N VAL A 267 -3.74 12.26 -16.07
CA VAL A 267 -3.39 13.67 -15.80
C VAL A 267 -4.61 14.47 -15.33
N LYS A 268 -5.75 14.39 -16.03
CA LYS A 268 -7.02 15.05 -15.62
C LYS A 268 -7.43 14.70 -14.20
N ARG A 269 -7.30 13.42 -13.82
CA ARG A 269 -7.60 12.96 -12.46
C ARG A 269 -6.62 13.52 -11.42
N LYS A 270 -5.33 13.64 -11.75
CA LYS A 270 -4.32 14.26 -10.87
C LYS A 270 -4.64 15.74 -10.64
N ILE A 271 -4.98 16.48 -11.70
CA ILE A 271 -5.40 17.89 -11.63
C ILE A 271 -6.62 18.04 -10.70
N ALA A 272 -7.68 17.26 -10.91
CA ALA A 272 -8.88 17.33 -10.08
C ALA A 272 -8.60 17.06 -8.58
N LYS A 273 -7.73 16.08 -8.28
CA LYS A 273 -7.29 15.80 -6.91
C LYS A 273 -6.53 16.97 -6.31
N ASN A 274 -5.58 17.55 -7.05
CA ASN A 274 -4.78 18.67 -6.56
C ASN A 274 -5.66 19.90 -6.33
N ASN A 275 -6.56 20.24 -7.25
CA ASN A 275 -7.48 21.37 -7.10
C ASN A 275 -8.34 21.28 -5.83
N PHE A 276 -8.79 20.07 -5.47
CA PHE A 276 -9.49 19.85 -4.20
C PHE A 276 -8.60 20.15 -2.98
N ILE A 277 -7.33 19.72 -3.00
CA ILE A 277 -6.38 19.95 -1.91
C ILE A 277 -5.99 21.43 -1.83
N ILE A 278 -5.68 22.07 -2.97
CA ILE A 278 -5.37 23.51 -3.08
C ILE A 278 -6.50 24.34 -2.46
N LYS A 279 -7.77 24.01 -2.73
CA LYS A 279 -8.93 24.70 -2.13
C LYS A 279 -8.96 24.59 -0.61
N ASN A 280 -8.57 23.45 -0.05
CA ASN A 280 -8.54 23.25 1.41
C ASN A 280 -7.33 23.94 2.05
N LEU A 281 -6.15 23.83 1.44
CA LEU A 281 -4.94 24.55 1.89
C LEU A 281 -5.16 26.06 1.88
N ARG A 282 -5.77 26.61 0.81
CA ARG A 282 -6.13 28.03 0.75
C ARG A 282 -6.99 28.47 1.94
N LYS A 283 -8.02 27.69 2.29
CA LYS A 283 -8.88 27.98 3.44
C LYS A 283 -8.09 27.94 4.75
N GLN A 284 -7.21 26.95 4.91
CA GLN A 284 -6.37 26.81 6.09
C GLN A 284 -5.39 27.98 6.23
N ILE A 285 -4.72 28.39 5.16
CA ILE A 285 -3.80 29.54 5.16
C ILE A 285 -4.54 30.81 5.54
N ILE A 286 -5.69 31.11 4.90
CA ILE A 286 -6.49 32.30 5.24
C ILE A 286 -6.93 32.28 6.70
N PHE A 287 -7.31 31.11 7.22
CA PHE A 287 -7.69 30.96 8.62
C PHE A 287 -6.52 31.23 9.58
N GLU A 288 -5.35 30.65 9.33
CA GLU A 288 -4.18 30.85 10.20
C GLU A 288 -3.65 32.28 10.14
N LEU A 289 -3.60 32.87 8.95
CA LEU A 289 -3.20 34.27 8.77
C LEU A 289 -4.20 35.24 9.41
N GLY A 290 -5.50 34.92 9.38
CA GLY A 290 -6.54 35.71 10.03
C GLY A 290 -6.47 35.72 11.57
N LYS A 291 -5.69 34.82 12.20
CA LYS A 291 -5.41 34.86 13.65
C LYS A 291 -4.26 35.79 14.00
N SER A 292 -3.45 36.19 13.03
CA SER A 292 -2.31 37.08 13.27
C SER A 292 -2.79 38.53 13.35
N GLU A 293 -2.54 39.19 14.49
CA GLU A 293 -2.89 40.60 14.72
C GLU A 293 -2.27 41.56 13.70
N LYS A 294 -1.24 41.13 12.96
CA LYS A 294 -0.53 41.94 11.96
C LYS A 294 -1.25 42.10 10.62
N ILE A 295 -2.39 41.43 10.39
CA ILE A 295 -3.08 41.40 9.09
C ILE A 295 -4.48 42.01 9.27
N GLU A 296 -4.58 43.33 9.18
CA GLU A 296 -5.80 44.11 9.44
C GLU A 296 -6.91 43.98 8.37
N LYS A 297 -6.64 43.34 7.21
CA LYS A 297 -7.61 43.23 6.09
C LYS A 297 -8.17 41.82 5.94
N LYS A 298 -9.48 41.71 5.67
CA LYS A 298 -10.13 40.47 5.20
C LYS A 298 -9.48 40.00 3.89
N ILE A 299 -8.50 39.09 3.98
CA ILE A 299 -7.84 38.51 2.80
C ILE A 299 -8.84 37.64 2.04
N LYS A 300 -9.21 38.04 0.82
CA LYS A 300 -9.98 37.21 -0.11
C LYS A 300 -9.07 36.42 -1.07
N ASN A 301 -7.89 36.95 -1.40
CA ASN A 301 -6.95 36.37 -2.35
C ASN A 301 -5.54 36.27 -1.77
N LEU A 302 -4.94 35.07 -1.81
CA LEU A 302 -3.59 34.84 -1.27
C LEU A 302 -2.52 35.48 -2.16
N ASP A 303 -2.72 35.50 -3.48
CA ASP A 303 -1.72 36.02 -4.41
C ASP A 303 -1.54 37.55 -4.32
N GLU A 304 -2.53 38.27 -3.78
CA GLU A 304 -2.43 39.70 -3.47
C GLU A 304 -1.58 39.99 -2.23
N MET A 305 -1.42 39.00 -1.36
CA MET A 305 -0.65 39.13 -0.12
C MET A 305 0.84 38.91 -0.34
N PHE A 306 1.20 38.01 -1.26
CA PHE A 306 2.58 37.60 -1.49
C PHE A 306 3.13 38.27 -2.76
N VAL A 307 3.80 39.41 -2.61
CA VAL A 307 4.19 40.31 -3.72
C VAL A 307 4.99 39.62 -4.84
N TRP A 308 5.87 38.66 -4.52
CA TRP A 308 6.64 37.91 -5.55
C TRP A 308 5.78 37.01 -6.43
N ARG A 309 4.53 36.74 -6.04
CA ARG A 309 3.62 35.89 -6.82
C ARG A 309 3.29 36.49 -8.17
N LYS A 310 3.26 37.82 -8.30
CA LYS A 310 3.12 38.48 -9.60
C LYS A 310 4.27 38.07 -10.53
N THR A 311 5.51 38.18 -10.06
CA THR A 311 6.69 37.74 -10.80
C THR A 311 6.68 36.24 -11.13
N SER A 312 6.24 35.40 -10.20
CA SER A 312 6.11 33.95 -10.46
C SER A 312 5.04 33.65 -11.53
N ILE A 313 3.93 34.40 -11.54
CA ILE A 313 2.89 34.31 -12.56
C ILE A 313 3.44 34.75 -13.92
N ASP A 314 4.23 35.82 -13.97
CA ASP A 314 4.84 36.32 -15.20
C ASP A 314 5.86 35.31 -15.78
N GLN A 315 6.76 34.77 -14.94
CA GLN A 315 7.69 33.70 -15.35
C GLN A 315 6.94 32.48 -15.89
N ARG A 316 5.85 32.10 -15.21
CA ARG A 316 4.99 31.00 -15.66
C ARG A 316 4.33 31.28 -17.00
N PHE A 317 3.83 32.50 -17.20
CA PHE A 317 3.21 32.92 -18.44
C PHE A 317 4.21 32.85 -19.60
N GLU A 318 5.43 33.36 -19.39
CA GLU A 318 6.49 33.27 -20.40
C GLU A 318 6.88 31.83 -20.72
N PHE A 319 7.07 30.99 -19.70
CA PHE A 319 7.38 29.57 -19.88
C PHE A 319 6.26 28.88 -20.67
N LYS A 320 5.00 29.08 -20.26
CA LYS A 320 3.84 28.51 -20.95
C LYS A 320 3.80 28.93 -22.42
N ARG A 321 4.01 30.22 -22.72
CA ARG A 321 4.00 30.73 -24.10
C ARG A 321 5.11 30.10 -24.95
N LYS A 322 6.31 29.94 -24.39
CA LYS A 322 7.44 29.26 -25.06
C LYS A 322 7.11 27.79 -25.35
N GLN A 323 6.56 27.10 -24.35
CA GLN A 323 6.17 25.70 -24.48
C GLN A 323 5.03 25.49 -25.48
N GLU A 324 3.95 26.26 -25.40
CA GLU A 324 2.85 26.20 -26.37
C GLU A 324 3.34 26.44 -27.81
N LYS A 325 4.22 27.42 -28.01
CA LYS A 325 4.84 27.65 -29.33
C LYS A 325 5.59 26.39 -29.80
N MET A 326 6.37 25.77 -28.92
CA MET A 326 7.07 24.54 -29.26
C MET A 326 6.11 23.36 -29.56
N PHE A 327 5.00 23.24 -28.83
CA PHE A 327 4.00 22.19 -29.08
C PHE A 327 3.31 22.36 -30.41
N PHE A 328 2.98 23.60 -30.78
CA PHE A 328 2.23 23.86 -32.01
C PHE A 328 3.13 23.92 -33.24
N GLU A 329 4.37 24.39 -33.13
CA GLU A 329 5.30 24.49 -34.25
C GLU A 329 6.23 23.28 -34.30
N GLY A 330 7.06 23.07 -33.27
CA GLY A 330 8.06 22.00 -33.25
C GLY A 330 7.46 20.60 -33.38
N LEU A 331 6.41 20.28 -32.60
CA LEU A 331 5.75 18.98 -32.72
C LEU A 331 5.04 18.81 -34.07
N SER A 332 4.56 19.89 -34.69
CA SER A 332 3.97 19.85 -36.03
C SER A 332 5.02 19.49 -37.08
N ASP A 333 6.20 20.09 -37.00
CA ASP A 333 7.30 19.86 -37.95
C ASP A 333 7.86 18.43 -37.82
N GLU A 334 8.05 17.96 -36.58
CA GLU A 334 8.44 16.57 -36.30
C GLU A 334 7.39 15.58 -36.82
N ALA A 335 6.10 15.84 -36.54
CA ALA A 335 5.01 15.00 -37.01
C ALA A 335 4.90 15.00 -38.54
N ALA A 336 5.07 16.15 -39.20
CA ALA A 336 5.07 16.25 -40.66
C ALA A 336 6.24 15.46 -41.28
N THR A 337 7.43 15.57 -40.68
CA THR A 337 8.61 14.80 -41.10
C THR A 337 8.37 13.30 -40.94
N LEU A 338 7.80 12.87 -39.81
CA LEU A 338 7.44 11.48 -39.57
C LEU A 338 6.36 11.00 -40.55
N ARG A 339 5.37 11.84 -40.85
CA ARG A 339 4.33 11.57 -41.84
C ARG A 339 4.94 11.24 -43.20
N GLY A 340 5.91 12.04 -43.66
CA GLY A 340 6.66 11.79 -44.89
C GLY A 340 7.39 10.45 -44.88
N LYS A 341 8.08 10.12 -43.77
CA LYS A 341 8.77 8.83 -43.60
C LYS A 341 7.82 7.63 -43.61
N ILE A 342 6.65 7.74 -42.97
CA ILE A 342 5.62 6.70 -43.00
C ILE A 342 5.12 6.50 -44.44
N VAL A 343 4.82 7.59 -45.15
CA VAL A 343 4.39 7.52 -46.55
C VAL A 343 5.46 6.88 -47.43
N GLU A 344 6.74 7.18 -47.23
CA GLU A 344 7.84 6.54 -47.97
C GLU A 344 7.89 5.02 -47.73
N VAL A 345 7.78 4.60 -46.46
CA VAL A 345 7.75 3.17 -46.08
C VAL A 345 6.54 2.46 -46.71
N MET A 346 5.37 3.09 -46.68
CA MET A 346 4.16 2.54 -47.30
C MET A 346 4.24 2.53 -48.83
N HIS A 347 4.83 3.56 -49.43
CA HIS A 347 5.04 3.62 -50.88
C HIS A 347 6.00 2.53 -51.37
N LYS A 348 7.06 2.22 -50.62
CA LYS A 348 7.95 1.08 -50.91
C LYS A 348 7.18 -0.25 -50.88
N TYR A 349 6.29 -0.43 -49.91
CA TYR A 349 5.39 -1.59 -49.88
C TYR A 349 4.43 -1.60 -51.09
N HIS A 350 3.81 -0.47 -51.43
CA HIS A 350 2.92 -0.35 -52.58
C HIS A 350 3.59 -0.70 -53.91
N LYS A 351 4.85 -0.29 -54.10
CA LYS A 351 5.64 -0.69 -55.28
C LYS A 351 5.79 -2.21 -55.35
N ARG A 352 6.20 -2.86 -54.24
CA ARG A 352 6.28 -4.32 -54.17
C ARG A 352 4.97 -5.03 -54.46
N VAL A 353 3.83 -4.47 -54.04
CA VAL A 353 2.50 -5.02 -54.37
C VAL A 353 2.20 -4.90 -55.87
N LEU A 354 2.56 -3.78 -56.49
CA LEU A 354 2.33 -3.53 -57.92
C LEU A 354 3.25 -4.34 -58.83
N ASP A 355 4.47 -4.61 -58.36
CA ASP A 355 5.51 -5.37 -59.05
C ASP A 355 5.41 -6.89 -58.78
N ASP A 356 4.41 -7.33 -58.00
CA ASP A 356 4.20 -8.72 -57.56
C ASP A 356 5.39 -9.33 -56.76
N ASP A 357 6.15 -8.47 -56.09
CA ASP A 357 7.34 -8.78 -55.28
C ASP A 357 7.00 -8.84 -53.77
N CYS A 358 5.83 -9.38 -53.43
CA CYS A 358 5.39 -9.50 -52.04
C CYS A 358 5.62 -10.92 -51.48
N GLU A 359 6.34 -11.00 -50.36
CA GLU A 359 6.55 -12.26 -49.66
C GLU A 359 5.29 -12.69 -48.89
N LYS A 360 4.83 -13.91 -49.16
CA LYS A 360 3.86 -14.61 -48.31
C LYS A 360 4.61 -15.42 -47.27
N GLY A 361 4.12 -15.41 -46.04
CA GLY A 361 4.62 -16.29 -44.98
C GLY A 361 4.13 -17.74 -45.15
N ASN A 362 4.52 -18.60 -44.23
CA ASN A 362 3.95 -19.94 -44.10
C ASN A 362 2.52 -19.82 -43.51
N LEU A 363 1.54 -20.45 -44.18
CA LEU A 363 0.13 -20.38 -43.77
C LEU A 363 -0.15 -21.06 -42.43
N ASP A 364 0.55 -22.14 -42.12
CA ASP A 364 0.34 -22.87 -40.88
C ASP A 364 0.98 -22.13 -39.70
N ASP A 365 2.20 -21.61 -39.87
CA ASP A 365 2.84 -20.69 -38.91
C ASP A 365 1.96 -19.45 -38.65
N PHE A 366 1.36 -18.89 -39.71
CA PHE A 366 0.45 -17.74 -39.58
C PHE A 366 -0.81 -18.09 -38.77
N LYS A 367 -1.43 -19.26 -39.01
CA LYS A 367 -2.60 -19.70 -38.24
C LYS A 367 -2.24 -19.93 -36.77
N GLU A 368 -1.11 -20.58 -36.51
CA GLU A 368 -0.61 -20.84 -35.17
C GLU A 368 -0.36 -19.53 -34.41
N GLN A 369 0.42 -18.62 -35.00
CA GLN A 369 0.74 -17.33 -34.41
C GLN A 369 -0.51 -16.46 -34.21
N LYS A 370 -1.48 -16.50 -35.16
CA LYS A 370 -2.77 -15.80 -35.02
C LYS A 370 -3.56 -16.33 -33.82
N ASN A 371 -3.60 -17.65 -33.62
CA ASN A 371 -4.30 -18.27 -32.51
C ASN A 371 -3.61 -17.94 -31.17
N LYS A 372 -2.27 -17.97 -31.15
CA LYS A 372 -1.46 -17.56 -30.01
C LYS A 372 -1.71 -16.09 -29.62
N LEU A 373 -1.60 -15.16 -30.56
CA LEU A 373 -1.88 -13.74 -30.29
C LEU A 373 -3.33 -13.50 -29.82
N LYS A 374 -4.29 -14.31 -30.28
CA LYS A 374 -5.69 -14.23 -29.81
C LYS A 374 -5.84 -14.71 -28.38
N SER A 375 -5.15 -15.79 -27.99
CA SER A 375 -5.22 -16.34 -26.63
C SER A 375 -4.51 -15.45 -25.60
N GLU A 376 -3.48 -14.70 -26.03
CA GLU A 376 -2.79 -13.68 -25.24
C GLU A 376 -3.66 -12.45 -24.91
N ILE A 377 -4.82 -12.27 -25.55
CA ILE A 377 -5.74 -11.16 -25.22
C ILE A 377 -6.43 -11.46 -23.89
N ILE A 378 -5.86 -10.93 -22.80
CA ILE A 378 -6.38 -11.10 -21.46
C ILE A 378 -7.16 -9.84 -21.04
N THR A 379 -8.43 -10.01 -20.66
CA THR A 379 -9.26 -8.90 -20.14
C THR A 379 -8.71 -8.37 -18.82
N ILE A 380 -9.01 -7.11 -18.48
CA ILE A 380 -8.59 -6.49 -17.21
C ILE A 380 -9.04 -7.36 -16.01
N TYR A 381 -10.22 -7.96 -16.08
CA TYR A 381 -10.72 -8.87 -15.06
C TYR A 381 -9.86 -10.14 -14.90
N LYS A 382 -9.44 -10.77 -16.01
CA LYS A 382 -8.53 -11.92 -15.92
C LYS A 382 -7.14 -11.52 -15.43
N GLN A 383 -6.65 -10.34 -15.82
CA GLN A 383 -5.39 -9.79 -15.31
C GLN A 383 -5.47 -9.52 -13.80
N SER A 384 -6.62 -9.05 -13.28
CA SER A 384 -6.79 -8.86 -11.84
C SER A 384 -6.82 -10.15 -11.06
N ILE A 385 -7.37 -11.24 -11.62
CA ILE A 385 -7.32 -12.54 -10.96
C ILE A 385 -5.86 -12.99 -10.83
N LYS A 386 -5.09 -12.95 -11.93
CA LYS A 386 -3.66 -13.27 -11.90
C LYS A 386 -2.89 -12.45 -10.87
N PHE A 387 -3.13 -11.14 -10.85
CA PHE A 387 -2.47 -10.24 -9.90
C PHE A 387 -2.85 -10.55 -8.43
N ILE A 388 -4.09 -10.98 -8.18
CA ILE A 388 -4.52 -11.43 -6.85
C ILE A 388 -3.79 -12.70 -6.44
N ASP A 389 -3.72 -13.67 -7.35
CA ASP A 389 -3.08 -14.95 -7.11
C ASP A 389 -1.56 -14.76 -6.86
N GLU A 390 -0.89 -13.94 -7.68
CA GLU A 390 0.53 -13.57 -7.50
C GLU A 390 0.78 -12.84 -6.18
N THR A 391 -0.12 -11.94 -5.76
CA THR A 391 0.00 -11.23 -4.47
C THR A 391 -0.17 -12.21 -3.30
N ALA A 392 -1.13 -13.14 -3.39
CA ALA A 392 -1.35 -14.15 -2.35
C ALA A 392 -0.14 -15.10 -2.23
N GLU A 393 0.42 -15.54 -3.37
CA GLU A 393 1.62 -16.37 -3.43
C GLU A 393 2.82 -15.68 -2.78
N GLN A 394 3.07 -14.41 -3.10
CA GLN A 394 4.14 -13.61 -2.48
C GLN A 394 3.95 -13.50 -0.96
N LEU A 395 2.72 -13.35 -0.50
CA LEU A 395 2.37 -13.30 0.92
C LEU A 395 2.38 -14.68 1.59
N GLY A 396 2.44 -15.78 0.83
CA GLY A 396 2.58 -17.13 1.36
C GLY A 396 1.29 -17.80 1.78
N PHE A 397 0.15 -17.41 1.24
CA PHE A 397 -1.12 -18.07 1.53
C PHE A 397 -1.87 -18.44 0.25
N GLU A 398 -2.64 -19.52 0.31
CA GLU A 398 -3.56 -19.89 -0.77
C GLU A 398 -4.89 -19.17 -0.58
N PHE A 399 -5.42 -18.61 -1.67
CA PHE A 399 -6.65 -17.83 -1.60
C PHE A 399 -7.72 -18.35 -2.56
N ASN A 400 -8.60 -19.21 -2.05
CA ASN A 400 -9.64 -19.83 -2.85
C ASN A 400 -10.99 -19.09 -2.77
N LEU A 401 -11.19 -18.14 -3.68
CA LEU A 401 -12.38 -17.28 -3.75
C LEU A 401 -13.64 -17.94 -4.36
N LEU A 402 -13.71 -19.27 -4.46
CA LEU A 402 -14.84 -19.97 -5.09
C LEU A 402 -15.97 -20.33 -4.12
N SER A 403 -15.79 -20.18 -2.80
CA SER A 403 -16.80 -20.53 -1.81
C SER A 403 -17.74 -19.35 -1.49
N PHE A 404 -19.06 -19.59 -1.49
CA PHE A 404 -20.05 -18.62 -0.98
C PHE A 404 -20.02 -18.49 0.55
N LYS A 405 -19.28 -19.38 1.24
CA LYS A 405 -19.10 -19.41 2.69
C LYS A 405 -17.61 -19.21 2.98
N ILE A 406 -17.25 -17.94 3.16
CA ILE A 406 -15.91 -17.54 3.54
C ILE A 406 -15.63 -17.95 4.98
N SER A 407 -14.54 -18.68 5.18
CA SER A 407 -13.99 -18.96 6.51
C SER A 407 -13.48 -17.66 7.18
N THR A 408 -13.28 -17.67 8.49
CA THR A 408 -12.76 -16.47 9.19
C THR A 408 -11.44 -16.02 8.60
N ILE A 409 -10.55 -16.96 8.28
CA ILE A 409 -9.23 -16.71 7.71
C ILE A 409 -9.29 -16.15 6.28
N GLU A 410 -10.16 -16.68 5.42
CA GLU A 410 -10.40 -16.13 4.08
C GLU A 410 -10.96 -14.69 4.15
N GLY A 411 -11.77 -14.39 5.17
CA GLY A 411 -12.26 -13.03 5.42
C GLY A 411 -11.15 -12.05 5.79
N ILE A 412 -10.14 -12.52 6.53
CA ILE A 412 -8.94 -11.75 6.87
C ILE A 412 -8.10 -11.50 5.62
N TRP A 413 -7.83 -12.55 4.83
CA TRP A 413 -7.13 -12.45 3.55
C TRP A 413 -7.79 -11.46 2.59
N PHE A 414 -9.10 -11.53 2.44
CA PHE A 414 -9.86 -10.57 1.64
C PHE A 414 -9.65 -9.11 2.10
N GLN A 415 -9.73 -8.87 3.42
CA GLN A 415 -9.57 -7.53 3.98
C GLN A 415 -8.13 -7.03 3.86
N LEU A 416 -7.16 -7.92 4.03
CA LEU A 416 -5.73 -7.63 3.87
C LEU A 416 -5.39 -7.26 2.42
N LEU A 417 -5.77 -8.10 1.45
CA LEU A 417 -5.57 -7.83 0.02
C LEU A 417 -6.26 -6.51 -0.39
N SER A 418 -7.48 -6.27 0.09
CA SER A 418 -8.17 -5.00 -0.13
C SER A 418 -7.40 -3.80 0.42
N ALA A 419 -6.81 -3.92 1.62
CA ALA A 419 -5.99 -2.88 2.23
C ALA A 419 -4.72 -2.61 1.42
N ILE A 420 -4.05 -3.66 0.96
CA ILE A 420 -2.85 -3.59 0.11
C ILE A 420 -3.16 -2.83 -1.18
N TYR A 421 -4.21 -3.23 -1.90
CA TYR A 421 -4.58 -2.60 -3.18
C TYR A 421 -5.01 -1.14 -3.02
N LEU A 422 -5.61 -0.80 -1.88
CA LEU A 422 -5.98 0.58 -1.55
C LEU A 422 -4.85 1.39 -0.91
N LYS A 423 -3.67 0.80 -0.71
CA LYS A 423 -2.50 1.41 -0.05
C LYS A 423 -2.81 1.94 1.36
N GLN A 424 -3.55 1.15 2.13
CA GLN A 424 -3.84 1.42 3.54
C GLN A 424 -2.73 0.82 4.41
N TYR A 425 -1.66 1.57 4.62
CA TYR A 425 -0.46 1.12 5.33
C TYR A 425 -0.65 0.86 6.83
N ASN A 426 -1.76 1.32 7.41
CA ASN A 426 -2.04 1.18 8.83
C ASN A 426 -3.09 0.09 9.04
N LEU A 427 -2.67 -1.12 9.37
CA LEU A 427 -3.54 -2.26 9.58
C LEU A 427 -3.95 -2.35 11.05
N VAL A 428 -5.25 -2.47 11.33
CA VAL A 428 -5.78 -2.60 12.69
C VAL A 428 -6.57 -3.90 12.78
N PHE A 429 -5.96 -4.93 13.36
CA PHE A 429 -6.58 -6.21 13.66
C PHE A 429 -7.40 -6.06 14.95
N TYR A 430 -8.70 -6.34 14.89
CA TYR A 430 -9.61 -6.16 16.02
C TYR A 430 -10.31 -7.45 16.41
N ASP A 431 -9.97 -7.96 17.60
CA ASP A 431 -10.40 -9.26 18.13
C ASP A 431 -10.23 -10.36 17.06
N VAL A 432 -9.06 -10.47 16.43
CA VAL A 432 -8.84 -11.39 15.30
C VAL A 432 -8.41 -12.75 15.82
N PHE A 433 -7.41 -12.80 16.70
CA PHE A 433 -6.83 -14.07 17.14
C PHE A 433 -7.76 -14.93 17.98
N SER A 434 -8.68 -14.33 18.75
CA SER A 434 -9.76 -15.04 19.46
C SER A 434 -10.63 -15.93 18.57
N LYS A 435 -10.66 -15.69 17.25
CA LYS A 435 -11.52 -16.39 16.29
C LYS A 435 -10.78 -17.42 15.43
N LEU A 436 -9.49 -17.59 15.65
CA LEU A 436 -8.60 -18.41 14.84
C LEU A 436 -8.01 -19.54 15.69
N ASN A 437 -7.79 -20.69 15.07
CA ASN A 437 -6.99 -21.75 15.65
C ASN A 437 -5.49 -21.40 15.61
N GLN A 438 -4.64 -22.20 16.25
CA GLN A 438 -3.21 -21.91 16.36
C GLN A 438 -2.50 -21.85 14.99
N ASN A 439 -2.80 -22.78 14.08
CA ASN A 439 -2.22 -22.79 12.74
C ASN A 439 -2.60 -21.52 11.96
N GLU A 440 -3.88 -21.11 12.03
CA GLU A 440 -4.37 -19.89 11.39
C GLU A 440 -3.73 -18.63 11.99
N LYS A 441 -3.51 -18.60 13.31
CA LYS A 441 -2.79 -17.49 13.99
C LYS A 441 -1.36 -17.36 13.46
N GLU A 442 -0.64 -18.47 13.38
CA GLU A 442 0.72 -18.54 12.85
C GLU A 442 0.77 -18.12 11.37
N GLU A 443 -0.20 -18.57 10.57
CA GLU A 443 -0.34 -18.16 9.17
C GLU A 443 -0.52 -16.63 9.06
N VAL A 444 -1.41 -16.03 9.85
CA VAL A 444 -1.60 -14.56 9.90
C VAL A 444 -0.31 -13.82 10.25
N LEU A 445 0.43 -14.29 11.26
CA LEU A 445 1.71 -13.67 11.61
C LEU A 445 2.74 -13.78 10.50
N ASN A 446 2.86 -14.94 9.85
CA ASN A 446 3.78 -15.16 8.75
C ASN A 446 3.46 -14.24 7.56
N VAL A 447 2.17 -14.11 7.22
CA VAL A 447 1.70 -13.21 6.16
C VAL A 447 2.02 -11.75 6.48
N ILE A 448 1.84 -11.31 7.74
CA ILE A 448 2.14 -9.93 8.15
C ILE A 448 3.65 -9.66 8.14
N ASN A 449 4.46 -10.63 8.54
CA ASN A 449 5.92 -10.52 8.46
C ASN A 449 6.37 -10.38 6.99
N ARG A 450 5.91 -11.26 6.10
CA ARG A 450 6.20 -11.18 4.66
C ARG A 450 5.71 -9.88 4.03
N LEU A 451 4.53 -9.39 4.42
CA LEU A 451 4.03 -8.09 3.96
C LEU A 451 4.97 -6.94 4.34
N SER A 452 5.52 -6.98 5.55
CA SER A 452 6.47 -5.96 6.03
C SER A 452 7.83 -6.05 5.32
N GLU A 453 8.23 -7.25 4.87
CA GLU A 453 9.42 -7.44 4.02
C GLU A 453 9.20 -6.93 2.58
N LEU A 454 7.98 -7.07 2.04
CA LEU A 454 7.61 -6.61 0.70
C LEU A 454 7.43 -5.08 0.61
N ASP A 455 6.82 -4.47 1.63
CA ASP A 455 6.63 -3.02 1.72
C ASP A 455 6.71 -2.59 3.20
N ASP A 456 7.85 -1.98 3.55
CA ASP A 456 8.21 -1.59 4.91
C ASP A 456 7.28 -0.54 5.53
N LYS A 457 6.43 0.10 4.72
CA LYS A 457 5.45 1.09 5.18
C LYS A 457 4.29 0.48 5.94
N PHE A 458 4.00 -0.81 5.71
CA PHE A 458 2.90 -1.46 6.44
C PHE A 458 3.23 -1.59 7.92
N SER A 459 2.23 -1.33 8.75
CA SER A 459 2.32 -1.43 10.20
C SER A 459 1.04 -2.05 10.73
N SER A 460 1.14 -2.79 11.83
CA SER A 460 0.03 -3.58 12.36
C SER A 460 -0.25 -3.26 13.82
N VAL A 461 -1.50 -3.00 14.14
CA VAL A 461 -1.99 -2.81 15.50
C VAL A 461 -2.99 -3.91 15.81
N PHE A 462 -2.67 -4.77 16.76
CA PHE A 462 -3.55 -5.83 17.26
C PHE A 462 -4.26 -5.33 18.50
N ILE A 463 -5.58 -5.22 18.43
CA ILE A 463 -6.44 -4.85 19.56
C ILE A 463 -7.14 -6.12 20.01
N GLU A 464 -6.68 -6.68 21.12
CA GLU A 464 -7.04 -8.01 21.58
C GLU A 464 -7.50 -8.00 23.05
N GLU A 465 -8.17 -9.06 23.47
CA GLU A 465 -8.76 -9.17 24.80
C GLU A 465 -7.75 -9.64 25.84
N SER A 466 -6.90 -10.58 25.44
CA SER A 466 -6.05 -11.33 26.34
C SER A 466 -4.56 -11.27 26.00
N VAL A 467 -3.73 -11.58 27.00
CA VAL A 467 -2.28 -11.75 26.84
C VAL A 467 -1.93 -12.95 25.96
N TYR A 468 -2.81 -13.96 25.86
CA TYR A 468 -2.64 -15.10 24.95
C TYR A 468 -2.55 -14.69 23.47
N GLU A 469 -3.10 -13.53 23.14
CA GLU A 469 -3.27 -13.04 21.78
C GLU A 469 -2.17 -12.03 21.38
N VAL A 470 -1.15 -11.86 22.22
CA VAL A 470 -0.03 -10.95 21.94
C VAL A 470 0.90 -11.60 20.91
N PRO A 471 1.13 -10.95 19.76
CA PRO A 471 1.93 -11.52 18.67
C PRO A 471 3.43 -11.57 18.94
N GLU A 472 3.95 -10.65 19.76
CA GLU A 472 5.37 -10.55 20.13
C GLU A 472 5.47 -10.16 21.61
N MET A 473 5.65 -11.14 22.48
CA MET A 473 5.61 -10.96 23.95
C MET A 473 6.86 -10.29 24.52
N ASN A 474 7.96 -10.27 23.76
CA ASN A 474 9.18 -9.55 24.12
C ASN A 474 9.11 -8.04 23.87
N LYS A 475 8.07 -7.56 23.18
CA LYS A 475 7.86 -6.13 22.91
C LYS A 475 6.91 -5.51 23.93
N ASP A 476 6.95 -4.18 24.02
CA ASP A 476 5.99 -3.44 24.83
C ASP A 476 4.57 -3.56 24.25
N VAL A 477 3.61 -3.60 25.17
CA VAL A 477 2.17 -3.61 24.87
C VAL A 477 1.53 -2.34 25.41
N TYR A 478 0.40 -1.94 24.83
CA TYR A 478 -0.42 -0.85 25.36
C TYR A 478 -1.63 -1.40 26.10
N ILE A 479 -1.90 -0.87 27.29
CA ILE A 479 -3.10 -1.20 28.06
C ILE A 479 -4.09 -0.05 27.97
N ILE A 480 -5.35 -0.39 27.71
CA ILE A 480 -6.46 0.57 27.65
C ILE A 480 -7.16 0.58 29.01
N ASN A 481 -7.24 1.74 29.63
CA ASN A 481 -8.18 1.99 30.73
C ASN A 481 -9.09 3.19 30.39
N ASP A 482 -10.02 3.51 31.29
CA ASP A 482 -10.98 4.60 31.06
C ASP A 482 -10.34 5.98 30.91
N GLN A 483 -9.19 6.21 31.55
CA GLN A 483 -8.52 7.50 31.57
C GLN A 483 -7.50 7.64 30.45
N GLU A 484 -6.62 6.65 30.28
CA GLU A 484 -5.48 6.72 29.39
C GLU A 484 -5.06 5.39 28.78
N LEU A 485 -4.10 5.49 27.85
CA LEU A 485 -3.40 4.37 27.24
C LEU A 485 -1.99 4.30 27.86
N THR A 486 -1.64 3.20 28.50
CA THR A 486 -0.33 3.05 29.16
C THR A 486 0.52 2.01 28.44
N GLN A 487 1.74 2.40 28.03
CA GLN A 487 2.74 1.47 27.47
C GLN A 487 3.46 0.74 28.61
N THR A 488 3.58 -0.59 28.52
CA THR A 488 4.27 -1.43 29.51
C THR A 488 4.81 -2.69 28.85
N SER A 489 5.86 -3.29 29.42
CA SER A 489 6.24 -4.66 29.06
C SER A 489 5.25 -5.68 29.65
N LEU A 490 5.15 -6.86 29.04
CA LEU A 490 4.29 -7.94 29.54
C LEU A 490 4.71 -8.39 30.95
N GLU A 491 6.02 -8.41 31.22
CA GLU A 491 6.57 -8.72 32.55
C GLU A 491 6.00 -7.80 33.63
N LYS A 492 6.11 -6.48 33.43
CA LYS A 492 5.58 -5.47 34.37
C LYS A 492 4.06 -5.50 34.46
N LEU A 493 3.38 -5.84 33.36
CA LEU A 493 1.92 -5.99 33.34
C LEU A 493 1.49 -7.12 34.27
N LEU A 494 2.12 -8.29 34.15
CA LEU A 494 1.82 -9.42 34.99
C LEU A 494 2.21 -9.13 36.45
N GLU A 495 3.36 -8.52 36.73
CA GLU A 495 3.75 -8.18 38.11
C GLU A 495 2.71 -7.29 38.83
N LYS A 496 2.19 -6.26 38.15
CA LYS A 496 1.23 -5.33 38.75
C LYS A 496 -0.21 -5.84 38.73
N ASN A 497 -0.61 -6.51 37.65
CA ASN A 497 -2.00 -6.83 37.35
C ASN A 497 -2.21 -8.33 37.04
N TRP A 498 -1.46 -9.24 37.67
CA TRP A 498 -1.55 -10.68 37.40
C TRP A 498 -2.96 -11.22 37.59
N SER A 499 -3.73 -10.75 38.57
CA SER A 499 -5.09 -11.26 38.82
C SER A 499 -6.03 -10.93 37.66
N THR A 500 -5.86 -9.77 37.05
CA THR A 500 -6.70 -9.30 35.94
C THR A 500 -6.26 -9.94 34.63
N TYR A 501 -4.99 -9.82 34.24
CA TYR A 501 -4.52 -10.24 32.91
C TYR A 501 -3.92 -11.66 32.87
N GLY A 502 -3.50 -12.20 34.00
CA GLY A 502 -2.91 -13.54 34.12
C GLY A 502 -3.70 -14.49 35.03
N GLY A 503 -4.87 -14.10 35.54
CA GLY A 503 -5.59 -14.87 36.56
C GLY A 503 -5.97 -16.26 36.09
N GLU A 504 -6.55 -16.37 34.88
CA GLU A 504 -6.89 -17.66 34.27
C GLU A 504 -5.65 -18.50 33.97
N PHE A 505 -4.59 -17.86 33.50
CA PHE A 505 -3.31 -18.49 33.21
C PHE A 505 -2.67 -19.11 34.46
N PHE A 506 -2.51 -18.32 35.51
CA PHE A 506 -1.88 -18.73 36.76
C PHE A 506 -2.78 -19.61 37.64
N ALA A 507 -4.08 -19.71 37.34
CA ALA A 507 -4.96 -20.66 38.04
C ALA A 507 -4.60 -22.12 37.74
N LYS A 508 -4.10 -22.41 36.53
CA LYS A 508 -3.81 -23.78 36.06
C LYS A 508 -2.34 -24.03 35.75
N ASN A 509 -1.57 -22.98 35.45
CA ASN A 509 -0.20 -23.08 34.97
C ASN A 509 0.76 -22.22 35.82
N ASN A 510 2.05 -22.55 35.83
CA ASN A 510 3.10 -21.75 36.48
C ASN A 510 2.85 -21.42 37.97
N ARG A 511 2.09 -22.26 38.67
CA ARG A 511 1.76 -22.10 40.10
C ARG A 511 2.14 -23.37 40.86
N PHE A 512 2.84 -23.19 41.98
CA PHE A 512 3.36 -24.31 42.77
C PHE A 512 3.02 -24.13 44.25
N ASN A 513 2.68 -25.24 44.92
CA ASN A 513 2.55 -25.25 46.37
C ASN A 513 3.95 -25.32 47.00
N TYR A 514 4.14 -24.63 48.13
CA TYR A 514 5.39 -24.66 48.90
C TYR A 514 5.15 -24.82 50.40
N LYS A 515 6.17 -25.32 51.09
CA LYS A 515 6.33 -25.26 52.54
C LYS A 515 7.66 -24.60 52.90
N TYR A 516 7.71 -23.81 53.97
CA TYR A 516 8.90 -23.09 54.40
C TYR A 516 9.13 -23.22 55.90
N ASP A 517 10.32 -23.67 56.30
CA ASP A 517 10.70 -23.87 57.72
C ASP A 517 11.56 -22.72 58.30
N GLY A 518 11.72 -21.62 57.55
CA GLY A 518 12.60 -20.50 57.91
C GLY A 518 14.04 -20.62 57.40
N LYS A 519 14.45 -21.77 56.86
CA LYS A 519 15.79 -22.00 56.28
C LYS A 519 15.76 -22.77 54.95
N LYS A 520 14.70 -23.53 54.71
CA LYS A 520 14.49 -24.41 53.57
C LYS A 520 13.10 -24.21 53.01
N LEU A 521 13.04 -24.06 51.70
CA LEU A 521 11.81 -24.08 50.92
C LEU A 521 11.66 -25.46 50.32
N GLU A 522 10.54 -26.12 50.62
CA GLU A 522 10.13 -27.38 50.02
C GLU A 522 9.06 -27.10 48.96
N THR A 523 9.38 -27.43 47.72
CA THR A 523 8.49 -27.28 46.57
C THR A 523 8.64 -28.50 45.68
N MET A 524 7.53 -29.19 45.35
CA MET A 524 7.52 -30.25 44.33
C MET A 524 8.58 -31.36 44.56
N ASN A 525 8.80 -31.74 45.83
CA ASN A 525 9.80 -32.73 46.29
C ASN A 525 11.28 -32.28 46.14
N GLU A 526 11.53 -31.02 45.82
CA GLU A 526 12.85 -30.40 45.94
C GLU A 526 12.93 -29.54 47.20
N THR A 527 14.05 -29.63 47.91
CA THR A 527 14.32 -28.85 49.11
C THR A 527 15.50 -27.92 48.86
N THR A 528 15.23 -26.63 48.83
CA THR A 528 16.24 -25.60 48.56
C THR A 528 16.50 -24.78 49.82
N LYS A 529 17.78 -24.60 50.18
CA LYS A 529 18.16 -23.68 51.27
C LYS A 529 17.96 -22.24 50.80
N ILE A 530 17.03 -21.52 51.41
CA ILE A 530 16.78 -20.11 51.13
C ILE A 530 16.45 -19.38 52.44
N GLN A 531 17.04 -18.20 52.62
CA GLN A 531 16.72 -17.28 53.70
C GLN A 531 16.00 -16.09 53.08
N SER A 532 14.68 -16.06 53.22
CA SER A 532 13.88 -15.01 52.59
C SER A 532 12.64 -14.73 53.43
N THR A 533 12.32 -13.44 53.59
CA THR A 533 11.22 -12.97 54.45
C THR A 533 9.88 -12.94 53.73
N ILE A 534 9.84 -13.25 52.43
CA ILE A 534 8.62 -13.24 51.60
C ILE A 534 7.77 -14.51 51.74
N PHE A 535 8.33 -15.61 52.29
CA PHE A 535 7.63 -16.89 52.42
C PHE A 535 6.99 -17.04 53.81
N LYS A 536 5.78 -17.61 53.84
CA LYS A 536 5.08 -18.07 55.07
C LYS A 536 5.29 -19.58 55.24
N GLU A 537 4.84 -20.18 56.35
CA GLU A 537 5.02 -21.62 56.59
C GLU A 537 4.52 -22.52 55.46
N ASN A 538 3.37 -22.19 54.85
CA ASN A 538 2.85 -22.86 53.67
C ASN A 538 2.18 -21.82 52.76
N GLY A 539 2.16 -22.07 51.46
CA GLY A 539 1.46 -21.19 50.52
C GLY A 539 1.64 -21.62 49.06
N GLN A 540 1.42 -20.68 48.16
CA GLN A 540 1.63 -20.89 46.73
C GLN A 540 2.54 -19.83 46.11
N ILE A 541 3.43 -20.26 45.23
CA ILE A 541 4.26 -19.37 44.41
C ILE A 541 3.72 -19.32 42.99
N ILE A 542 3.59 -18.11 42.45
CA ILE A 542 3.27 -17.84 41.05
C ILE A 542 4.57 -17.45 40.34
N ILE A 543 4.88 -18.10 39.23
CA ILE A 543 6.14 -17.91 38.49
C ILE A 543 5.89 -17.14 37.20
N ASN A 544 6.65 -16.06 37.00
CA ASN A 544 6.60 -15.27 35.78
C ASN A 544 7.20 -16.06 34.59
N PRO A 545 6.42 -16.39 33.54
CA PRO A 545 6.93 -17.16 32.39
C PRO A 545 8.06 -16.45 31.62
N MET A 546 8.15 -15.11 31.72
CA MET A 546 9.20 -14.33 31.06
C MET A 546 10.58 -14.43 31.77
N LYS A 547 10.62 -14.97 33.00
CA LYS A 547 11.83 -15.05 33.83
C LYS A 547 12.31 -16.47 34.13
N VAL A 548 11.71 -17.48 33.50
CA VAL A 548 12.15 -18.87 33.61
C VAL A 548 13.29 -19.11 32.62
N SER A 549 14.43 -19.64 33.08
CA SER A 549 15.59 -19.87 32.21
C SER A 549 15.81 -21.35 31.94
N THR A 550 16.36 -21.69 30.76
CA THR A 550 16.79 -23.06 30.46
C THR A 550 18.29 -23.30 30.69
N LYS A 551 18.97 -22.29 31.22
CA LYS A 551 20.37 -22.35 31.65
C LYS A 551 20.45 -21.94 33.10
N LYS A 552 21.29 -22.64 33.87
CA LYS A 552 21.59 -22.28 35.25
C LYS A 552 22.30 -20.93 35.27
N LYS A 553 21.76 -19.94 35.98
CA LYS A 553 22.43 -18.65 36.20
C LYS A 553 23.53 -18.85 37.24
N GLU A 554 24.75 -18.37 36.96
CA GLU A 554 25.89 -18.52 37.88
C GLU A 554 25.71 -17.72 39.19
N ASN A 555 25.00 -16.59 39.13
CA ASN A 555 24.85 -15.65 40.26
C ASN A 555 23.48 -15.67 40.96
N GLY A 556 22.59 -16.61 40.62
CA GLY A 556 21.22 -16.68 41.17
C GLY A 556 21.00 -17.90 42.07
N SER A 557 20.41 -17.71 43.25
CA SER A 557 19.86 -18.79 44.06
C SER A 557 18.74 -19.50 43.28
N THR A 558 19.08 -20.65 42.68
CA THR A 558 18.09 -21.49 41.99
C THR A 558 17.15 -22.07 43.05
N ILE A 559 15.87 -21.77 42.92
CA ILE A 559 14.82 -22.21 43.86
C ILE A 559 14.27 -23.57 43.47
N LEU A 560 14.12 -23.80 42.15
CA LEU A 560 13.50 -25.00 41.58
C LEU A 560 14.20 -25.38 40.27
N GLU A 561 14.52 -26.66 40.11
CA GLU A 561 15.00 -27.27 38.86
C GLU A 561 13.95 -28.26 38.33
N LEU A 562 13.29 -27.92 37.23
CA LEU A 562 12.26 -28.77 36.64
C LEU A 562 12.79 -29.45 35.38
N SER A 563 12.74 -30.78 35.33
CA SER A 563 13.01 -31.54 34.11
C SER A 563 11.70 -31.98 33.46
N GLY A 564 11.50 -31.64 32.20
CA GLY A 564 10.29 -31.97 31.46
C GLY A 564 10.53 -32.16 29.97
N ARG A 565 9.43 -32.32 29.23
CA ARG A 565 9.44 -32.38 27.77
C ARG A 565 8.63 -31.21 27.21
N ILE A 566 9.12 -30.65 26.10
CA ILE A 566 8.43 -29.60 25.35
C ILE A 566 7.15 -30.18 24.75
N ASN A 567 6.04 -29.49 24.99
CA ASN A 567 4.77 -29.75 24.34
C ASN A 567 4.48 -28.65 23.30
N SER A 568 3.64 -28.95 22.32
CA SER A 568 3.20 -27.94 21.34
C SER A 568 2.40 -26.85 22.03
N ASN A 569 2.87 -25.60 21.96
CA ASN A 569 2.12 -24.45 22.45
C ASN A 569 0.80 -24.30 21.67
N SER A 570 -0.32 -24.44 22.36
CA SER A 570 -1.66 -24.30 21.78
C SER A 570 -2.40 -23.06 22.27
N ASP A 571 -1.89 -22.41 23.32
CA ASP A 571 -2.59 -21.31 24.00
C ASP A 571 -2.13 -19.94 23.48
N PHE A 572 -0.83 -19.75 23.25
CA PHE A 572 -0.25 -18.44 22.94
C PHE A 572 0.03 -18.25 21.45
N VAL A 573 -0.30 -17.06 20.94
CA VAL A 573 -0.04 -16.66 19.55
C VAL A 573 1.46 -16.51 19.25
N ASP A 574 2.28 -16.04 20.21
CA ASP A 574 3.73 -15.94 20.01
C ASP A 574 4.38 -17.33 20.05
N PRO A 575 5.05 -17.77 18.97
CA PRO A 575 5.67 -19.11 18.90
C PRO A 575 6.87 -19.27 19.84
N ASN A 576 7.39 -18.19 20.43
CA ASN A 576 8.51 -18.23 21.39
C ASN A 576 8.05 -18.52 22.83
N MET A 577 6.74 -18.65 23.07
CA MET A 577 6.21 -19.15 24.32
C MET A 577 6.11 -20.68 24.25
N TYR A 578 6.87 -21.38 25.06
CA TYR A 578 6.90 -22.84 25.09
C TYR A 578 6.18 -23.38 26.30
N GLU A 579 5.54 -24.54 26.14
CA GLU A 579 4.96 -25.32 27.24
C GLU A 579 5.87 -26.51 27.57
N VAL A 580 6.12 -26.75 28.86
CA VAL A 580 6.81 -27.93 29.36
C VAL A 580 5.90 -28.70 30.28
N ILE A 581 5.76 -30.00 30.01
CA ILE A 581 5.07 -30.94 30.89
C ILE A 581 6.10 -31.69 31.72
N THR A 582 5.96 -31.60 33.04
CA THR A 582 6.85 -32.29 34.00
C THR A 582 6.41 -33.74 34.22
N LYS A 583 7.38 -34.66 34.32
CA LYS A 583 7.10 -36.11 34.41
C LYS A 583 6.44 -36.55 35.73
N THR A 584 6.69 -35.83 36.81
CA THR A 584 6.36 -36.27 38.17
C THR A 584 4.90 -35.98 38.52
N ASN A 585 4.32 -34.87 38.06
CA ASN A 585 3.00 -34.39 38.49
C ASN A 585 2.11 -33.88 37.34
N ASP A 586 2.48 -34.11 36.07
CA ASP A 586 1.78 -33.61 34.87
C ASP A 586 1.54 -32.08 34.88
N LEU A 587 2.39 -31.33 35.58
CA LEU A 587 2.28 -29.87 35.66
C LEU A 587 2.79 -29.23 34.38
N ARG A 588 2.04 -28.22 33.94
CA ARG A 588 2.32 -27.38 32.78
C ARG A 588 3.02 -26.11 33.22
N VAL A 589 4.21 -25.91 32.67
CA VAL A 589 5.03 -24.72 32.90
C VAL A 589 5.34 -24.07 31.58
N TYR A 590 4.86 -22.85 31.42
CA TYR A 590 5.16 -21.99 30.29
C TYR A 590 6.40 -21.15 30.56
N PHE A 591 7.22 -20.97 29.52
CA PHE A 591 8.36 -20.07 29.56
C PHE A 591 8.63 -19.44 28.20
N TYR A 592 9.12 -18.21 28.22
CA TYR A 592 9.50 -17.50 27.01
C TYR A 592 10.96 -17.75 26.65
N SER A 593 11.24 -18.08 25.39
CA SER A 593 12.61 -18.26 24.90
C SER A 593 12.70 -17.99 23.40
N THR A 594 13.77 -17.33 22.97
CA THR A 594 14.07 -17.17 21.53
C THR A 594 14.80 -18.38 20.94
N LYS A 595 15.27 -19.31 21.80
CA LYS A 595 15.83 -20.58 21.34
C LYS A 595 14.67 -21.44 20.80
N LYS A 596 14.87 -22.04 19.62
CA LYS A 596 13.93 -23.02 19.06
C LYS A 596 14.06 -24.36 19.78
N TYR A 597 12.91 -24.95 20.10
CA TYR A 597 12.82 -26.30 20.65
C TYR A 597 11.90 -27.15 19.78
N GLU A 598 12.20 -28.44 19.69
CA GLU A 598 11.33 -29.40 19.01
C GLU A 598 10.32 -30.02 19.98
N ALA A 599 9.17 -30.47 19.48
CA ALA A 599 8.20 -31.20 20.28
C ALA A 599 8.84 -32.47 20.87
N ASN A 600 8.54 -32.76 22.15
CA ASN A 600 9.13 -33.82 22.95
C ASN A 600 10.62 -33.68 23.32
N GLU A 601 11.29 -32.56 22.95
CA GLU A 601 12.66 -32.28 23.38
C GLU A 601 12.73 -32.23 24.92
N LYS A 602 13.75 -32.87 25.51
CA LYS A 602 13.98 -32.83 26.96
C LYS A 602 14.62 -31.49 27.33
N VAL A 603 13.97 -30.76 28.23
CA VAL A 603 14.46 -29.44 28.68
C VAL A 603 14.49 -29.40 30.20
N LYS A 604 15.52 -28.74 30.74
CA LYS A 604 15.61 -28.37 32.14
C LYS A 604 15.27 -26.89 32.30
N LEU A 605 14.37 -26.58 33.21
CA LEU A 605 13.98 -25.23 33.58
C LEU A 605 14.57 -24.89 34.96
N PHE A 606 15.15 -23.71 35.06
CA PHE A 606 15.69 -23.16 36.29
C PHE A 606 14.83 -21.95 36.68
N ILE A 607 14.25 -22.03 37.88
CA ILE A 607 13.42 -20.96 38.46
C ILE A 607 14.21 -20.35 39.60
N THR A 608 14.41 -19.04 39.53
CA THR A 608 15.18 -18.27 40.53
C THR A 608 14.23 -17.41 41.37
N GLU A 609 14.72 -16.79 42.44
CA GLU A 609 13.93 -15.85 43.26
C GLU A 609 13.35 -14.71 42.43
N GLU A 610 14.11 -14.19 41.45
CA GLU A 610 13.65 -13.16 40.50
C GLU A 610 12.44 -13.59 39.68
N SER A 611 12.27 -14.90 39.46
CA SER A 611 11.19 -15.50 38.67
C SER A 611 9.87 -15.56 39.44
N ILE A 612 9.89 -15.37 40.77
CA ILE A 612 8.68 -15.36 41.60
C ILE A 612 7.94 -14.05 41.39
N LEU A 613 6.75 -14.15 40.81
CA LEU A 613 5.87 -13.02 40.57
C LEU A 613 5.08 -12.64 41.82
N LYS A 614 4.56 -13.64 42.55
CA LYS A 614 3.80 -13.43 43.78
C LYS A 614 3.85 -14.68 44.67
N VAL A 615 3.88 -14.45 45.97
CA VAL A 615 3.66 -15.47 47.01
C VAL A 615 2.25 -15.24 47.59
N LEU A 616 1.42 -16.29 47.58
CA LEU A 616 0.05 -16.32 48.10
C LEU A 616 -0.02 -17.05 49.45
#